data_AF-A0A483A9K9-F1
#
_entry.id   AF-A0A483A9K9-F1
#
_cell.length_a   1.000
_cell.length_b   1.000
_cell.length_c   1.000
_cell.angle_alpha   90.00
_cell.angle_beta   90.00
_cell.angle_gamma   90.00
#
_symmetry.space_group_name_H-M   'P 1'
#
loop_
_entity.id
_entity.type
_entity.pdbx_description
1 polymer ?
#
loop_
_entity_poly.entity_id
_entity_poly.type
_entity_poly.pdbx_seq_one_letter_code
_entity_poly.pdbx_strand_id
1 'polypeptide(L)'
;MLILSLFTGVGLLDQAFREQGFCVVSAGDIIYDQDIRDFHTIAGKFDGVIGGSPCQDFSGLKRNKTNYSQEMLDEYIRIETFA
;
A
#
# COMPACT_ATOMS: atom_id res chain seq x y z
N MET A 1 8.86 5.04 15.62
CA MET A 1 8.87 3.97 14.61
C MET A 1 8.61 4.58 13.25
N LEU A 2 9.34 4.14 12.24
CA LEU A 2 9.23 4.51 10.85
C LEU A 2 8.34 3.51 10.11
N ILE A 3 7.22 3.97 9.58
CA ILE A 3 6.19 3.14 8.93
C ILE A 3 6.09 3.51 7.45
N LEU A 4 6.08 2.51 6.58
CA LEU A 4 5.81 2.67 5.15
C LEU A 4 4.31 2.49 4.87
N SER A 5 3.68 3.47 4.23
CA SER A 5 2.30 3.39 3.75
C SER A 5 2.27 3.08 2.26
N LEU A 6 1.64 1.95 1.90
CA LEU A 6 1.37 1.53 0.52
C LEU A 6 -0.11 1.74 0.18
N PHE A 7 -0.41 2.03 -1.08
CA PHE A 7 -1.78 2.34 -1.53
C PHE A 7 -2.42 3.42 -0.66
N THR A 8 -1.71 4.54 -0.50
CA THR A 8 -2.04 5.56 0.49
C THR A 8 -3.44 6.17 0.28
N GLY A 9 -3.96 6.11 -0.95
CA GLY A 9 -5.19 6.79 -1.32
C GLY A 9 -5.14 8.25 -0.89
N VAL A 10 -6.20 8.71 -0.21
CA VAL A 10 -6.28 10.07 0.33
C VAL A 10 -5.61 10.25 1.70
N GLY A 11 -4.89 9.25 2.22
CA GLY A 11 -4.04 9.36 3.42
C GLY A 11 -4.73 9.22 4.78
N LEU A 12 -5.94 8.64 4.84
CA LEU A 12 -6.67 8.46 6.10
C LEU A 12 -5.94 7.53 7.10
N LEU A 13 -5.42 6.41 6.61
CA LEU A 13 -4.69 5.46 7.45
C LEU A 13 -3.36 6.08 7.93
N ASP A 14 -2.66 6.78 7.03
CA ASP A 14 -1.45 7.53 7.36
C ASP A 14 -1.70 8.55 8.47
N GLN A 15 -2.80 9.32 8.39
CA GLN A 15 -3.15 10.30 9.40
C GLN A 15 -3.36 9.63 10.76
N ALA A 16 -4.10 8.52 10.81
CA ALA A 16 -4.32 7.78 12.06
C ALA A 16 -3.00 7.32 12.69
N PHE A 17 -2.06 6.79 11.90
CA PHE A 17 -0.75 6.39 12.40
C PHE A 17 0.11 7.60 12.84
N ARG A 18 0.07 8.72 12.11
CA ARG A 18 0.76 9.95 12.53
C ARG A 18 0.22 10.47 13.86
N GLU A 19 -1.10 10.44 14.07
CA GLU A 19 -1.75 10.84 15.32
C GLU A 19 -1.36 9.96 16.52
N GLN A 20 -1.02 8.69 16.27
CA GLN A 20 -0.46 7.79 17.29
C GLN A 20 1.06 7.98 17.51
N GLY A 21 1.69 8.96 16.84
CA GLY A 21 3.12 9.29 17.03
C GLY A 21 4.10 8.54 16.12
N PHE A 22 3.61 7.83 15.10
CA PHE A 22 4.47 7.16 14.11
C PHE A 22 4.98 8.15 13.06
N CYS A 23 6.21 7.95 12.59
CA CYS A 23 6.73 8.63 11.41
C CYS A 23 6.28 7.84 10.17
N VAL A 24 5.37 8.40 9.37
CA VAL A 24 4.79 7.71 8.21
C VAL A 24 5.33 8.29 6.91
N VAL A 25 6.00 7.43 6.13
CA VAL A 25 6.46 7.69 4.75
C VAL A 25 5.49 7.00 3.80
N SER A 26 5.01 7.71 2.79
CA SER A 26 4.08 7.18 1.79
C SER A 26 4.84 6.78 0.53
N ALA A 27 4.49 5.61 -0.03
CA ALA A 27 4.89 5.19 -1.37
C ALA A 27 4.03 5.84 -2.48
N GLY A 28 2.99 6.58 -2.09
CA GLY A 28 2.04 7.21 -3.00
C GLY A 28 0.81 6.36 -3.29
N ASP A 29 0.06 6.82 -4.30
CA ASP A 29 -1.10 6.14 -4.83
C ASP A 29 -1.33 6.53 -6.30
N ILE A 30 -1.97 5.66 -7.06
CA ILE A 30 -2.26 5.89 -8.48
C ILE A 30 -3.15 7.12 -8.71
N ILE A 31 -3.96 7.56 -7.72
CA ILE A 31 -4.72 8.81 -7.82
C ILE A 31 -3.81 10.06 -7.95
N TYR A 32 -2.53 9.93 -7.59
CA TYR A 32 -1.50 10.95 -7.71
C TYR A 32 -0.42 10.59 -8.74
N ASP A 33 -0.71 9.67 -9.68
CA ASP A 33 0.23 9.19 -10.69
C ASP A 33 1.48 8.51 -10.09
N GLN A 34 1.31 7.87 -8.93
CA GLN A 34 2.37 7.11 -8.26
C GLN A 34 1.98 5.63 -8.21
N ASP A 35 2.44 4.87 -9.20
CA ASP A 35 2.17 3.44 -9.30
C ASP A 35 3.10 2.63 -8.39
N ILE A 36 2.53 1.67 -7.65
CA ILE A 36 3.30 0.79 -6.77
C ILE A 36 4.32 -0.08 -7.53
N ARG A 37 4.05 -0.37 -8.80
CA ARG A 37 4.93 -1.18 -9.67
C ARG A 37 6.26 -0.48 -9.93
N ASP A 38 6.28 0.85 -9.89
CA ASP A 38 7.50 1.66 -10.03
C ASP A 38 8.19 1.94 -8.69
N PHE A 39 7.57 1.57 -7.57
CA PHE A 39 8.11 1.80 -6.23
C PHE A 39 9.07 0.68 -5.80
N HIS A 40 10.22 1.10 -5.26
CA HIS A 40 11.23 0.24 -4.68
C HIS A 40 11.60 0.71 -3.28
N THR A 41 11.51 -0.20 -2.30
CA THR A 41 11.94 0.04 -0.92
C THR A 41 13.41 -0.33 -0.72
N ILE A 42 13.98 0.11 0.41
CA ILE A 42 15.31 -0.31 0.87
C ILE A 42 15.12 -1.34 1.97
N ALA A 43 15.83 -2.46 1.87
CA ALA A 43 15.56 -3.57 2.75
C ALA A 43 15.87 -3.30 4.24
N GLY A 44 14.96 -3.70 5.13
CA GLY A 44 15.09 -3.59 6.60
C GLY A 44 15.23 -2.16 7.09
N LYS A 45 14.56 -1.20 6.43
CA LYS A 45 14.58 0.22 6.82
C LYS A 45 13.33 0.65 7.55
N PHE A 46 12.22 -0.03 7.35
CA PHE A 46 10.96 0.33 7.96
C PHE A 46 10.69 -0.59 9.15
N ASP A 47 10.16 -0.02 10.23
CA ASP A 47 9.74 -0.80 11.41
C ASP A 47 8.39 -1.50 11.17
N GLY A 48 7.69 -1.15 10.09
CA GLY A 48 6.43 -1.77 9.69
C GLY A 48 5.88 -1.19 8.38
N VAL A 49 4.95 -1.94 7.79
CA VAL A 49 4.24 -1.59 6.55
C VAL A 49 2.74 -1.57 6.82
N ILE A 50 2.05 -0.57 6.28
CA ILE A 50 0.59 -0.43 6.34
C ILE A 50 0.05 -0.17 4.93
N GLY A 51 -1.20 -0.54 4.69
CA GLY A 51 -1.87 -0.29 3.42
C GLY A 51 -2.91 -1.35 3.10
N GLY A 52 -3.56 -1.21 1.95
CA GLY A 52 -4.51 -2.19 1.45
C GLY A 52 -4.60 -2.15 -0.07
N SER A 53 -4.27 -3.26 -0.72
CA SER A 53 -4.42 -3.39 -2.16
C SER A 53 -5.89 -3.23 -2.57
N PRO A 54 -6.18 -2.69 -3.77
CA PRO A 54 -7.54 -2.59 -4.31
C PRO A 54 -8.28 -3.93 -4.22
N CYS A 55 -9.43 -3.99 -3.55
CA CYS A 55 -10.12 -5.25 -3.23
C CYS A 55 -11.23 -5.67 -4.21
N GLN A 56 -11.43 -4.91 -5.29
CA GLN A 56 -12.61 -5.01 -6.15
C GLN A 56 -12.80 -6.42 -6.74
N ASP A 57 -11.72 -7.13 -7.12
CA ASP A 57 -11.82 -8.50 -7.66
C ASP A 57 -12.06 -9.55 -6.57
N PHE A 58 -11.72 -9.25 -5.31
CA PHE A 58 -12.02 -10.15 -4.18
C PHE A 58 -13.49 -10.06 -3.76
N SER A 59 -14.15 -8.95 -4.03
CA SER A 59 -15.56 -8.76 -3.71
C SER A 59 -16.48 -9.73 -4.48
N GLY A 60 -17.44 -10.33 -3.78
CA GLY A 60 -18.51 -11.12 -4.40
C GLY A 60 -19.53 -10.26 -5.17
N LEU A 61 -19.51 -8.94 -4.98
CA LEU A 61 -20.43 -8.00 -5.65
C LEU A 61 -19.95 -7.63 -7.06
N LYS A 62 -18.67 -7.83 -7.39
CA LYS A 62 -18.13 -7.55 -8.72
C LYS A 62 -18.49 -8.69 -9.68
N ARG A 63 -19.33 -8.38 -10.67
CA ARG A 63 -19.80 -9.35 -11.68
C ARG A 63 -18.70 -9.75 -12.68
N ASN A 64 -17.87 -8.78 -13.08
CA ASN A 64 -16.81 -8.97 -14.07
C ASN A 64 -15.45 -8.81 -13.38
N LYS A 65 -14.95 -9.89 -12.78
CA LYS A 65 -13.65 -9.89 -12.11
C LYS A 65 -12.51 -9.85 -13.12
N THR A 66 -11.49 -9.09 -12.79
CA THR A 66 -10.18 -9.03 -13.45
C THR A 66 -9.13 -9.70 -12.56
N ASN A 67 -7.85 -9.62 -12.93
CA ASN A 67 -6.73 -10.04 -12.06
C ASN A 67 -6.04 -8.85 -11.36
N TYR A 68 -6.56 -7.63 -11.53
CA TYR A 68 -5.92 -6.42 -11.05
C TYR A 68 -5.73 -6.41 -9.53
N SER A 69 -6.75 -6.81 -8.75
CA SER A 69 -6.59 -6.87 -7.28
C SER A 69 -5.52 -7.86 -6.83
N GLN A 70 -5.36 -8.97 -7.56
CA GLN A 70 -4.32 -9.96 -7.26
C GLN A 70 -2.95 -9.40 -7.63
N GLU A 71 -2.80 -8.79 -8.80
CA GLU A 71 -1.55 -8.13 -9.22
C GLU A 71 -1.10 -7.10 -8.17
N MET A 72 -2.01 -6.23 -7.71
CA MET A 72 -1.68 -5.23 -6.69
C MET A 72 -1.36 -5.85 -5.32
N LEU A 73 -1.98 -6.98 -4.97
CA LEU A 73 -1.63 -7.71 -3.75
C LEU A 73 -0.23 -8.32 -3.86
N ASP A 74 0.14 -8.85 -5.03
CA ASP A 74 1.46 -9.40 -5.28
C ASP A 74 2.53 -8.29 -5.20
N GLU A 75 2.23 -7.09 -5.68
CA GLU A 75 3.10 -5.90 -5.51
C GLU A 75 3.22 -5.47 -4.04
N TYR A 76 2.14 -5.56 -3.25
CA TYR A 76 2.21 -5.34 -1.80
C TYR A 76 3.19 -6.32 -1.15
N ILE A 77 3.02 -7.62 -1.43
CA ILE A 77 3.86 -8.70 -0.87
C ILE A 77 5.31 -8.53 -1.31
N ARG A 78 5.55 -8.15 -2.58
CA ARG A 78 6.89 -7.84 -3.09
C ARG A 78 7.58 -6.82 -2.20
N ILE A 79 6.91 -5.72 -1.85
CA ILE A 79 7.50 -4.66 -1.04
C ILE A 79 7.62 -5.06 0.43
N GLU A 80 6.60 -5.67 1.01
CA GLU A 80 6.60 -6.13 2.41
C GLU A 80 7.70 -7.15 2.68
N THR A 81 8.00 -8.04 1.73
CA THR A 81 9.10 -9.01 1.83
C THR A 81 10.47 -8.34 2.01
N PHE A 82 10.64 -7.10 1.51
CA PHE A 82 11.89 -6.36 1.64
C PHE A 82 11.86 -5.33 2.77
N ALA A 83 10.70 -4.78 3.13
CA ALA A 83 10.58 -3.59 3.99
C ALA A 83 11.26 -3.70 5.36
#